data_AF-A0A3N4MGJ9-F1
#
_entry.id   AF-A0A3N4MGJ9-F1
#
_cell.length_a   1.000
_cell.length_b   1.000
_cell.length_c   1.000
_cell.angle_alpha   90.00
_cell.angle_beta   90.00
_cell.angle_gamma   90.00
#
_symmetry.space_group_name_H-M   'P 1'
#
loop_
_entity.id
_entity.type
_entity.pdbx_description
1 polymer ?
#
loop_
_entity_poly.entity_id
_entity_poly.type
_entity_poly.pdbx_seq_one_letter_code
_entity_poly.pdbx_strand_id
1 'polypeptide(L)'
;MSPILSKAQTDSLAKAKAAMRKAGNTTKLEILYESVTHTSRSSSGYYRTYTVDHPMISIDGKAAVEIDKRGDILRRYYAKCYLAQAELNKSNTYRKNAKLYMWGGFAAGTAIAFSGLFNNPGMDEGRFFSRFGIGAGVMVTGTVVAWIKYRKATKHLHMSVDVYNDKCYFPLKTDTTQQPKDTTAARKPGETSPVKMVPKKKVLYDLLRNEPENSGMSGFALTLANVDVNGLNTNIKGGVGFFYTHKNNIGLSVDYQVAYLDNPEVEKNVTPFDWQETAAPTRYRRANNLDIQTKFPVKSWTVERKYGVGLGSKRLGGRVAEVVGSLTGDVQKSVTLRLGYQIDNRLIYGSSTGIEFKTNTEPYIYHYGGEEYPLIPGNVNEQSAMMRSGIISAGIGLSSYWDMKIQLLDNEFSGVREVKRQNDLYLDAMYAQQLKLEDLVYYHSLLYVTDEGEHIPQRINISATPLTKIGARAGYRSTRMKSHRGHRVGAEIGIRPGPKVVIDNVYFQLQAALIFGGRINH
;
A
#
# COMPACT_ATOMS: atom_id res chain seq x y z
N MET A 1 -14.82 -77.44 20.23
CA MET A 1 -13.39 -77.63 19.94
C MET A 1 -12.80 -76.31 19.45
N SER A 2 -11.57 -76.05 19.83
CA SER A 2 -10.95 -74.74 20.03
C SER A 2 -10.88 -73.79 18.81
N PRO A 3 -10.97 -72.47 19.03
CA PRO A 3 -10.67 -71.44 18.04
C PRO A 3 -9.17 -71.17 18.03
N ILE A 4 -8.46 -71.54 16.96
CA ILE A 4 -7.06 -71.18 16.77
C ILE A 4 -6.92 -70.61 15.38
N LEU A 5 -7.19 -69.30 15.22
CA LEU A 5 -6.67 -68.53 14.08
C LEU A 5 -6.78 -67.00 14.21
N SER A 6 -7.27 -66.43 15.33
CA SER A 6 -7.33 -64.96 15.51
C SER A 6 -6.22 -64.35 16.39
N LYS A 7 -5.38 -65.16 17.05
CA LYS A 7 -4.29 -64.66 17.91
C LYS A 7 -2.95 -64.46 17.19
N ALA A 8 -2.70 -65.12 16.05
CA ALA A 8 -1.42 -65.02 15.35
C ALA A 8 -1.25 -63.72 14.53
N GLN A 9 -2.36 -63.13 14.05
CA GLN A 9 -2.32 -61.86 13.31
C GLN A 9 -2.20 -60.62 14.21
N THR A 10 -2.64 -60.69 15.47
CA THR A 10 -2.46 -59.61 16.45
C THR A 10 -1.06 -59.59 17.05
N ASP A 11 -0.44 -60.76 17.25
CA ASP A 11 0.93 -60.86 17.79
C ASP A 11 2.02 -60.48 16.79
N SER A 12 1.80 -60.69 15.49
CA SER A 12 2.72 -60.26 14.42
C SER A 12 2.65 -58.74 14.19
N LEU A 13 1.48 -58.11 14.31
CA LEU A 13 1.32 -56.65 14.32
C LEU A 13 1.88 -56.00 15.60
N ALA A 14 1.75 -56.67 16.75
CA ALA A 14 2.35 -56.23 18.02
C ALA A 14 3.88 -56.39 18.01
N LYS A 15 4.42 -57.49 17.47
CA LYS A 15 5.86 -57.67 17.24
C LYS A 15 6.41 -56.75 16.15
N ALA A 16 5.66 -56.42 15.10
CA ALA A 16 6.07 -55.40 14.12
C ALA A 16 6.07 -53.99 14.74
N LYS A 17 5.08 -53.65 15.59
CA LYS A 17 5.08 -52.42 16.40
C LYS A 17 6.21 -52.38 17.44
N ALA A 18 6.59 -53.52 18.01
CA ALA A 18 7.68 -53.64 18.99
C ALA A 18 9.08 -53.77 18.34
N ALA A 19 9.17 -54.24 17.09
CA ALA A 19 10.42 -54.29 16.32
C ALA A 19 10.72 -52.95 15.65
N MET A 20 9.71 -52.17 15.25
CA MET A 20 9.90 -50.77 14.84
C MET A 20 10.40 -49.86 15.97
N ARG A 21 10.30 -50.29 17.24
CA ARG A 21 10.84 -49.59 18.43
C ARG A 21 12.37 -49.62 18.54
N LYS A 22 13.11 -50.38 17.72
CA LYS A 22 14.56 -50.61 17.90
C LYS A 22 15.51 -49.82 16.99
N ALA A 23 15.01 -48.91 16.17
CA ALA A 23 15.86 -47.91 15.50
C ALA A 23 15.38 -46.53 15.93
N GLY A 24 15.63 -46.19 17.20
CA GLY A 24 15.40 -44.86 17.73
C GLY A 24 16.24 -43.87 16.94
N ASN A 25 15.64 -42.78 16.48
CA ASN A 25 16.43 -41.74 15.86
C ASN A 25 17.28 -41.09 16.95
N THR A 26 18.59 -41.07 16.72
CA THR A 26 19.58 -40.47 17.63
C THR A 26 19.82 -38.99 17.34
N THR A 27 19.07 -38.44 16.40
CA THR A 27 19.20 -37.07 15.91
C THR A 27 18.18 -36.17 16.59
N LYS A 28 18.66 -35.19 17.34
CA LYS A 28 17.84 -34.16 17.97
C LYS A 28 17.53 -33.08 16.95
N LEU A 29 16.27 -32.66 16.90
CA LEU A 29 15.79 -31.63 15.99
C LEU A 29 15.42 -30.38 16.78
N GLU A 30 15.90 -29.20 16.37
CA GLU A 30 15.45 -27.94 16.95
C GLU A 30 14.91 -27.02 15.86
N ILE A 31 13.66 -26.55 16.03
CA ILE A 31 13.09 -25.55 15.12
C ILE A 31 13.59 -24.16 15.50
N LEU A 32 14.14 -23.46 14.52
CA LEU A 32 14.63 -22.09 14.62
C LEU A 32 13.86 -21.20 13.65
N TYR A 33 13.82 -19.90 13.88
CA TYR A 33 13.19 -18.96 12.95
C TYR A 33 14.21 -17.91 12.47
N GLU A 34 14.23 -17.68 11.16
CA GLU A 34 15.03 -16.64 10.51
C GLU A 34 14.07 -15.58 9.90
N SER A 35 14.10 -14.36 10.43
CA SER A 35 13.31 -13.24 9.88
C SER A 35 13.98 -12.69 8.64
N VAL A 36 13.32 -12.81 7.48
CA VAL A 36 13.91 -12.37 6.20
C VAL A 36 12.94 -11.51 5.41
N THR A 37 13.46 -10.50 4.72
CA THR A 37 12.67 -9.53 3.99
C THR A 37 12.62 -9.94 2.51
N HIS A 38 11.48 -10.39 2.00
CA HIS A 38 11.35 -10.67 0.58
C HIS A 38 11.10 -9.41 -0.22
N THR A 39 11.80 -9.28 -1.34
CA THR A 39 11.53 -8.25 -2.34
C THR A 39 11.11 -8.97 -3.63
N SER A 40 9.80 -8.98 -3.93
CA SER A 40 9.26 -9.61 -5.14
C SER A 40 8.94 -8.57 -6.20
N ARG A 41 9.43 -8.79 -7.44
CA ARG A 41 9.04 -8.01 -8.61
C ARG A 41 7.69 -8.51 -9.12
N SER A 42 6.68 -7.64 -9.21
CA SER A 42 5.43 -7.96 -9.88
C SER A 42 5.62 -8.02 -11.39
N SER A 43 4.69 -8.64 -12.11
CA SER A 43 4.61 -8.60 -13.58
C SER A 43 4.54 -7.16 -14.12
N SER A 44 4.03 -6.21 -13.32
CA SER A 44 3.99 -4.78 -13.62
C SER A 44 5.29 -4.01 -13.31
N GLY A 45 6.37 -4.71 -12.94
CA GLY A 45 7.68 -4.10 -12.70
C GLY A 45 7.88 -3.47 -11.32
N TYR A 46 6.87 -3.48 -10.45
CA TYR A 46 6.96 -2.94 -9.09
C TYR A 46 7.67 -3.91 -8.13
N TYR A 47 8.46 -3.38 -7.21
CA TYR A 47 9.08 -4.16 -6.13
C TYR A 47 8.23 -4.05 -4.87
N ARG A 48 7.69 -5.18 -4.39
CA ARG A 48 6.98 -5.25 -3.10
C ARG A 48 7.87 -5.92 -2.07
N THR A 49 8.08 -5.23 -0.95
CA THR A 49 8.92 -5.70 0.15
C THR A 49 8.08 -6.13 1.35
N TYR A 50 8.28 -7.33 1.86
CA TYR A 50 7.57 -7.85 3.04
C TYR A 50 8.46 -8.77 3.88
N THR A 51 8.45 -8.63 5.21
CA THR A 51 9.25 -9.45 6.13
C THR A 51 8.46 -10.69 6.58
N VAL A 52 9.10 -11.86 6.54
CA VAL A 52 8.51 -13.14 6.94
C VAL A 52 9.52 -13.90 7.79
N ASP A 53 9.04 -14.49 8.87
CA ASP A 53 9.82 -15.44 9.65
C ASP A 53 9.74 -16.82 8.98
N HIS A 54 10.88 -17.29 8.48
CA HIS A 54 11.02 -18.62 7.90
C HIS A 54 11.42 -19.64 8.96
N PRO A 55 10.69 -20.76 9.05
CA PRO A 55 11.07 -21.83 9.94
C PRO A 55 12.27 -22.59 9.34
N MET A 56 13.31 -22.71 10.13
CA MET A 56 14.55 -23.44 9.88
C MET A 56 14.64 -24.60 10.87
N ILE A 57 15.49 -25.58 10.57
CA ILE A 57 15.78 -26.69 11.47
C ILE A 57 17.28 -26.83 11.72
N SER A 58 17.66 -26.86 12.99
CA SER A 58 18.98 -27.31 13.41
C SER A 58 18.93 -28.80 13.73
N ILE A 59 19.93 -29.52 13.24
CA ILE A 59 20.05 -30.98 13.36
C ILE A 59 21.30 -31.23 14.21
N ASP A 60 21.13 -31.77 15.41
CA ASP A 60 22.21 -31.99 16.40
C ASP A 60 23.04 -30.72 16.71
N GLY A 61 22.40 -29.55 16.77
CA GLY A 61 23.08 -28.28 17.05
C GLY A 61 23.93 -27.73 15.91
N LYS A 62 23.91 -28.36 14.72
CA LYS A 62 24.58 -27.86 13.52
C LYS A 62 23.85 -26.65 12.94
N ALA A 63 24.48 -25.99 11.95
CA ALA A 63 23.91 -24.84 11.24
C ALA A 63 22.48 -25.10 10.76
N ALA A 64 21.61 -24.10 10.90
CA ALA A 64 20.20 -24.23 10.59
C ALA A 64 19.97 -24.39 9.08
N VAL A 65 19.17 -25.37 8.70
CA VAL A 65 18.79 -25.68 7.31
C VAL A 65 17.33 -25.30 7.09
N GLU A 66 16.98 -24.83 5.90
CA GLU A 66 15.61 -24.46 5.57
C GLU A 66 14.65 -25.66 5.61
N ILE A 67 13.47 -25.47 6.19
CA ILE A 67 12.37 -26.43 6.08
C ILE A 67 11.61 -26.14 4.78
N ASP A 68 11.75 -27.03 3.80
CA ASP A 68 11.02 -26.96 2.53
C ASP A 68 9.51 -26.77 2.70
N LYS A 69 8.83 -26.24 1.68
CA LYS A 69 7.38 -26.00 1.68
C LYS A 69 6.54 -27.23 2.05
N ARG A 70 7.03 -28.43 1.74
CA ARG A 70 6.39 -29.72 2.05
C ARG A 70 6.92 -30.36 3.33
N GLY A 71 7.98 -29.82 3.91
CA GLY A 71 8.69 -30.37 5.05
C GLY A 71 9.43 -31.65 4.72
N ASP A 72 9.93 -31.81 3.49
CA ASP A 72 10.54 -33.07 3.05
C ASP A 72 11.81 -33.41 3.86
N ILE A 73 12.56 -32.40 4.31
CA ILE A 73 13.66 -32.58 5.27
C ILE A 73 13.19 -33.21 6.58
N LEU A 74 12.03 -32.79 7.11
CA LEU A 74 11.44 -33.34 8.33
C LEU A 74 10.90 -34.75 8.13
N ARG A 75 10.30 -35.02 6.96
CA ARG A 75 9.73 -36.35 6.63
C ARG A 75 10.78 -37.47 6.67
N ARG A 76 12.04 -37.17 6.33
CA ARG A 76 13.15 -38.13 6.44
C ARG A 76 13.34 -38.60 7.88
N TYR A 77 13.25 -37.68 8.84
CA TYR A 77 13.34 -38.00 10.27
C TYR A 77 12.03 -38.58 10.82
N TYR A 78 10.87 -38.13 10.31
CA TYR A 78 9.56 -38.58 10.80
C TYR A 78 9.12 -39.94 10.23
N ALA A 79 9.93 -40.59 9.38
CA ALA A 79 9.60 -41.85 8.72
C ALA A 79 9.12 -42.95 9.70
N LYS A 80 9.59 -42.92 10.96
CA LYS A 80 9.21 -43.86 12.02
C LYS A 80 8.35 -43.22 13.13
N CYS A 81 7.90 -41.98 12.95
CA CYS A 81 7.18 -41.19 13.96
C CYS A 81 5.84 -40.66 13.40
N TYR A 82 4.82 -41.53 13.37
CA TYR A 82 3.52 -41.24 12.76
C TYR A 82 2.81 -40.00 13.37
N LEU A 83 2.96 -39.77 14.67
CA LEU A 83 2.37 -38.62 15.36
C LEU A 83 2.96 -37.28 14.89
N ALA A 84 4.28 -37.20 14.75
CA ALA A 84 4.96 -36.02 14.21
C ALA A 84 4.58 -35.79 12.74
N GLN A 85 4.47 -36.86 11.96
CA GLN A 85 4.04 -36.79 10.56
C GLN A 85 2.58 -36.29 10.41
N ALA A 86 1.68 -36.69 11.31
CA ALA A 86 0.30 -36.20 11.33
C ALA A 86 0.21 -34.69 11.58
N GLU A 87 1.01 -34.17 12.52
CA GLU A 87 1.09 -32.73 12.81
C GLU A 87 1.70 -31.94 11.64
N LEU A 88 2.73 -32.49 10.98
CA LEU A 88 3.30 -31.90 9.76
C LEU A 88 2.28 -31.84 8.61
N ASN A 89 1.46 -32.88 8.44
CA ASN A 89 0.39 -32.91 7.46
C ASN A 89 -0.70 -31.87 7.76
N LYS A 90 -1.10 -31.71 9.03
CA LYS A 90 -2.02 -30.63 9.45
C LYS A 90 -1.46 -29.26 9.11
N SER A 91 -0.17 -29.02 9.37
CA SER A 91 0.50 -27.77 9.01
C SER A 91 0.39 -27.47 7.50
N ASN A 92 0.69 -28.47 6.66
CA ASN A 92 0.60 -28.33 5.20
C ASN A 92 -0.83 -28.04 4.72
N THR A 93 -1.85 -28.69 5.31
CA THR A 93 -3.26 -28.42 5.01
C THR A 93 -3.66 -26.99 5.36
N TYR A 94 -3.29 -26.50 6.55
CA TYR A 94 -3.57 -25.12 6.95
C TYR A 94 -2.84 -24.10 6.06
N ARG A 95 -1.61 -24.38 5.63
CA ARG A 95 -0.88 -23.54 4.65
C ARG A 95 -1.56 -23.48 3.29
N LYS A 96 -2.05 -24.62 2.78
CA LYS A 96 -2.79 -24.68 1.51
C LYS A 96 -4.07 -23.86 1.60
N ASN A 97 -4.83 -24.03 2.68
CA ASN A 97 -6.06 -23.28 2.92
C ASN A 97 -5.80 -21.78 3.09
N ALA A 98 -4.74 -21.38 3.81
CA ALA A 98 -4.37 -19.97 3.96
C ALA A 98 -4.14 -19.28 2.60
N LYS A 99 -3.43 -19.94 1.67
CA LYS A 99 -3.23 -19.43 0.31
C LYS A 99 -4.54 -19.32 -0.46
N LEU A 100 -5.41 -20.32 -0.32
CA LEU A 100 -6.71 -20.34 -0.99
C LEU A 100 -7.61 -19.19 -0.51
N TYR A 101 -7.64 -18.91 0.80
CA TYR A 101 -8.38 -17.75 1.34
C TYR A 101 -7.76 -16.40 0.96
N MET A 102 -6.42 -16.29 0.92
CA MET A 102 -5.75 -15.05 0.52
C MET A 102 -6.04 -14.73 -0.94
N TRP A 103 -5.77 -15.67 -1.85
CA TRP A 103 -5.95 -15.44 -3.29
C TRP A 103 -7.43 -15.45 -3.68
N GLY A 104 -8.24 -16.31 -3.07
CA GLY A 104 -9.69 -16.34 -3.27
C GLY A 104 -10.36 -15.05 -2.78
N GLY A 105 -10.00 -14.54 -1.60
CA GLY A 105 -10.50 -13.27 -1.08
C GLY A 105 -10.02 -12.07 -1.91
N PHE A 106 -8.79 -12.09 -2.43
CA PHE A 106 -8.29 -11.04 -3.31
C PHE A 106 -8.99 -11.05 -4.67
N ALA A 107 -9.15 -12.22 -5.29
CA ALA A 107 -9.83 -12.37 -6.58
C ALA A 107 -11.33 -12.01 -6.46
N ALA A 108 -12.03 -12.56 -5.46
CA ALA A 108 -13.44 -12.25 -5.23
C ALA A 108 -13.64 -10.79 -4.82
N GLY A 109 -12.80 -10.24 -3.95
CA GLY A 109 -12.86 -8.85 -3.54
C GLY A 109 -12.59 -7.89 -4.71
N THR A 110 -11.67 -8.25 -5.62
CA THR A 110 -11.41 -7.46 -6.84
C THR A 110 -12.60 -7.55 -7.79
N ALA A 111 -13.13 -8.76 -8.02
CA ALA A 111 -14.31 -8.94 -8.84
C ALA A 111 -15.51 -8.15 -8.29
N ILE A 112 -15.72 -8.13 -6.97
CA ILE A 112 -16.81 -7.36 -6.34
C ILE A 112 -16.54 -5.85 -6.44
N ALA A 113 -15.32 -5.39 -6.10
CA ALA A 113 -14.94 -3.98 -6.13
C ALA A 113 -15.06 -3.36 -7.53
N PHE A 114 -14.78 -4.15 -8.57
CA PHE A 114 -14.79 -3.69 -9.96
C PHE A 114 -16.00 -4.21 -10.76
N SER A 115 -16.86 -5.06 -10.19
CA SER A 115 -18.07 -5.59 -10.88
C SER A 115 -19.00 -4.49 -11.37
N GLY A 116 -19.03 -3.35 -10.68
CA GLY A 116 -19.81 -2.18 -11.06
C GLY A 116 -19.35 -1.55 -12.37
N LEU A 117 -18.02 -1.50 -12.58
CA LEU A 117 -17.41 -0.92 -13.78
C LEU A 117 -17.64 -1.78 -15.04
N PHE A 118 -17.75 -3.10 -14.89
CA PHE A 118 -17.95 -4.02 -16.02
C PHE A 118 -19.42 -4.24 -16.39
N ASN A 119 -20.34 -4.21 -15.41
CA ASN A 119 -21.75 -4.55 -15.66
C ASN A 119 -22.66 -3.32 -15.84
N ASN A 120 -22.25 -2.13 -15.40
CA ASN A 120 -23.05 -0.93 -15.61
C ASN A 120 -22.18 0.33 -15.51
N PRO A 121 -21.68 0.88 -16.62
CA PRO A 121 -20.87 2.11 -16.58
C PRO A 121 -21.67 3.34 -16.09
N GLY A 122 -22.97 3.22 -15.78
CA GLY A 122 -23.82 4.29 -15.21
C GLY A 122 -24.32 3.95 -13.80
N MET A 123 -23.49 3.27 -13.01
CA MET A 123 -23.85 2.84 -11.67
C MET A 123 -23.65 3.98 -10.66
N ASP A 124 -24.73 4.36 -9.99
CA ASP A 124 -24.82 5.35 -8.90
C ASP A 124 -23.62 5.32 -7.91
N GLU A 125 -23.02 6.49 -7.59
CA GLU A 125 -21.83 6.66 -6.74
C GLU A 125 -21.94 5.85 -5.45
N GLY A 126 -23.10 5.91 -4.77
CA GLY A 126 -23.33 5.18 -3.53
C GLY A 126 -23.24 3.65 -3.69
N ARG A 127 -23.66 3.13 -4.86
CA ARG A 127 -23.56 1.71 -5.20
C ARG A 127 -22.14 1.32 -5.63
N PHE A 128 -21.40 2.25 -6.24
CA PHE A 128 -19.98 2.03 -6.54
C PHE A 128 -19.14 2.01 -5.26
N PHE A 129 -19.26 3.02 -4.41
CA PHE A 129 -18.53 3.08 -3.14
C PHE A 129 -18.92 1.95 -2.19
N SER A 130 -20.19 1.54 -2.14
CA SER A 130 -20.57 0.35 -1.36
C SER A 130 -19.98 -0.94 -1.93
N ARG A 131 -19.97 -1.15 -3.25
CA ARG A 131 -19.34 -2.34 -3.86
C ARG A 131 -17.83 -2.34 -3.76
N PHE A 132 -17.19 -1.18 -3.92
CA PHE A 132 -15.76 -0.99 -3.69
C PHE A 132 -15.42 -1.25 -2.22
N GLY A 133 -16.20 -0.69 -1.29
CA GLY A 133 -16.08 -0.91 0.14
C GLY A 133 -16.28 -2.38 0.54
N ILE A 134 -17.30 -3.06 0.01
CA ILE A 134 -17.54 -4.49 0.21
C ILE A 134 -16.38 -5.31 -0.38
N GLY A 135 -15.93 -4.98 -1.60
CA GLY A 135 -14.81 -5.64 -2.25
C GLY A 135 -13.51 -5.51 -1.45
N ALA A 136 -13.20 -4.30 -0.97
CA ALA A 136 -12.09 -4.05 -0.06
C ALA A 136 -12.25 -4.81 1.26
N GLY A 137 -13.47 -4.85 1.83
CA GLY A 137 -13.80 -5.64 3.02
C GLY A 137 -13.57 -7.14 2.84
N VAL A 138 -13.93 -7.70 1.68
CA VAL A 138 -13.69 -9.11 1.32
C VAL A 138 -12.19 -9.39 1.18
N MET A 139 -11.41 -8.49 0.58
CA MET A 139 -9.96 -8.61 0.50
C MET A 139 -9.31 -8.61 1.90
N VAL A 140 -9.74 -7.69 2.77
CA VAL A 140 -9.24 -7.58 4.15
C VAL A 140 -9.60 -8.84 4.93
N THR A 141 -10.85 -9.30 4.86
CA THR A 141 -11.32 -10.50 5.56
C THR A 141 -10.58 -11.76 5.09
N GLY A 142 -10.39 -11.92 3.78
CA GLY A 142 -9.59 -13.00 3.20
C GLY A 142 -8.14 -12.99 3.70
N THR A 143 -7.55 -11.80 3.86
CA THR A 143 -6.19 -11.61 4.39
C THR A 143 -6.11 -11.98 5.89
N VAL A 144 -7.09 -11.56 6.69
CA VAL A 144 -7.16 -11.88 8.12
C VAL A 144 -7.34 -13.39 8.34
N VAL A 145 -8.27 -14.03 7.62
CA VAL A 145 -8.49 -15.49 7.70
C VAL A 145 -7.24 -16.25 7.24
N ALA A 146 -6.58 -15.81 6.17
CA ALA A 146 -5.32 -16.38 5.72
C ALA A 146 -4.24 -16.29 6.81
N TRP A 147 -4.13 -15.14 7.49
CA TRP A 147 -3.18 -14.94 8.59
C TRP A 147 -3.47 -15.85 9.79
N ILE A 148 -4.74 -16.00 10.20
CA ILE A 148 -5.14 -16.93 11.27
C ILE A 148 -4.77 -18.37 10.91
N LYS A 149 -5.08 -18.80 9.68
CA LYS A 149 -4.76 -20.16 9.21
C LYS A 149 -3.23 -20.36 9.10
N TYR A 150 -2.49 -19.33 8.69
CA TYR A 150 -1.03 -19.36 8.66
C TYR A 150 -0.43 -19.53 10.06
N ARG A 151 -0.95 -18.82 11.07
CA ARG A 151 -0.57 -19.00 12.48
C ARG A 151 -0.86 -20.41 13.01
N LYS A 152 -2.00 -21.00 12.64
CA LYS A 152 -2.30 -22.40 12.97
C LYS A 152 -1.29 -23.35 12.31
N ALA A 153 -0.93 -23.08 11.05
CA ALA A 153 0.04 -23.91 10.35
C ALA A 153 1.43 -23.86 10.99
N THR A 154 1.93 -22.69 11.39
CA THR A 154 3.21 -22.58 12.10
C THR A 154 3.17 -23.26 13.46
N LYS A 155 2.07 -23.16 14.20
CA LYS A 155 1.88 -23.92 15.45
C LYS A 155 2.01 -25.42 15.24
N HIS A 156 1.30 -26.00 14.26
CA HIS A 156 1.36 -27.43 13.97
C HIS A 156 2.76 -27.87 13.46
N LEU A 157 3.48 -27.00 12.75
CA LEU A 157 4.86 -27.27 12.37
C LEU A 157 5.77 -27.37 13.61
N HIS A 158 5.61 -26.45 14.56
CA HIS A 158 6.35 -26.47 15.82
C HIS A 158 6.05 -27.73 16.64
N MET A 159 4.76 -28.06 16.77
CA MET A 159 4.31 -29.28 17.45
C MET A 159 4.85 -30.55 16.81
N SER A 160 5.04 -30.59 15.48
CA SER A 160 5.62 -31.76 14.83
C SER A 160 7.06 -32.05 15.28
N VAL A 161 7.86 -31.00 15.55
CA VAL A 161 9.22 -31.14 16.07
C VAL A 161 9.22 -31.48 17.56
N ASP A 162 8.36 -30.83 18.35
CA ASP A 162 8.23 -31.12 19.79
C ASP A 162 7.80 -32.58 20.02
N VAL A 163 6.76 -33.06 19.32
CA VAL A 163 6.29 -34.45 19.40
C VAL A 163 7.36 -35.45 18.97
N TYR A 164 8.16 -35.12 17.96
CA TYR A 164 9.28 -35.96 17.53
C TYR A 164 10.33 -36.09 18.63
N ASN A 165 10.76 -34.97 19.23
CA ASN A 165 11.77 -34.98 20.29
C ASN A 165 11.28 -35.69 21.56
N ASP A 166 9.99 -35.56 21.89
CA ASP A 166 9.42 -36.14 23.11
C ASP A 166 9.15 -37.65 23.00
N LYS A 167 8.80 -38.14 21.79
CA LYS A 167 8.27 -39.51 21.60
C LYS A 167 9.15 -40.43 20.77
N CYS A 168 10.05 -39.87 19.95
CA CYS A 168 10.74 -40.60 18.89
C CYS A 168 12.27 -40.40 18.88
N TYR A 169 12.77 -39.36 19.55
CA TYR A 169 14.20 -39.13 19.77
C TYR A 169 14.69 -39.94 20.98
N PHE A 170 15.78 -40.67 20.78
CA PHE A 170 16.48 -41.38 21.86
C PHE A 170 17.94 -40.92 21.84
N PRO A 171 18.41 -40.19 22.86
CA PRO A 171 19.81 -39.78 22.90
C PRO A 171 20.71 -41.03 22.88
N LEU A 172 21.79 -40.98 22.09
CA LEU A 172 22.87 -41.95 22.22
C LEU A 172 23.35 -41.88 23.67
N LYS A 173 23.43 -43.03 24.35
CA LYS A 173 24.14 -43.11 25.63
C LYS A 173 25.60 -42.75 25.35
N THR A 174 25.98 -41.51 25.61
CA THR A 174 27.39 -41.13 25.76
C THR A 174 27.92 -41.84 26.99
N ASP A 175 29.12 -42.41 26.87
CA ASP A 175 29.85 -43.01 27.98
C ASP A 175 29.84 -42.05 29.18
N THR A 176 29.50 -42.60 30.33
CA THR A 176 29.28 -41.90 31.60
C THR A 176 30.51 -41.09 32.02
N THR A 177 30.42 -39.76 31.97
CA THR A 177 31.14 -38.85 32.91
C THR A 177 30.57 -37.44 33.02
N GLN A 178 29.39 -37.14 32.46
CA GLN A 178 28.68 -35.90 32.79
C GLN A 178 27.19 -36.18 32.98
N GLN A 179 26.71 -35.97 34.21
CA GLN A 179 25.28 -35.93 34.50
C GLN A 179 24.63 -34.84 33.63
N PRO A 180 23.59 -35.14 32.85
CA PRO A 180 22.79 -34.11 32.23
C PRO A 180 22.03 -33.35 33.33
N LYS A 181 22.17 -32.03 33.39
CA LYS A 181 21.21 -31.15 34.08
C LYS A 181 19.89 -31.23 33.33
N ASP A 182 19.08 -32.22 33.66
CA ASP A 182 17.70 -32.30 33.19
C ASP A 182 16.91 -31.20 33.89
N THR A 183 16.76 -30.05 33.22
CA THR A 183 15.82 -29.00 33.62
C THR A 183 14.66 -29.02 32.65
N THR A 184 13.99 -30.17 32.54
CA THR A 184 12.77 -30.30 31.74
C THR A 184 11.61 -30.58 32.68
N ALA A 185 11.05 -29.50 33.25
CA ALA A 185 9.75 -29.58 33.91
C ALA A 185 8.74 -30.22 32.94
N ALA A 186 7.97 -31.19 33.44
CA ALA A 186 6.97 -31.92 32.66
C ALA A 186 6.01 -30.93 31.97
N ARG A 187 6.14 -30.79 30.65
CA ARG A 187 5.27 -29.90 29.86
C ARG A 187 3.87 -30.48 29.76
N LYS A 188 2.87 -29.59 29.84
CA LYS A 188 1.48 -29.97 29.63
C LYS A 188 1.27 -30.39 28.16
N PRO A 189 0.45 -31.42 27.90
CA PRO A 189 0.15 -31.83 26.52
C PRO A 189 -0.48 -30.65 25.75
N GLY A 190 0.16 -30.25 24.65
CA GLY A 190 -0.34 -29.19 23.76
C GLY A 190 0.39 -27.84 23.83
N GLU A 191 1.41 -27.71 24.66
CA GLU A 191 2.24 -26.50 24.78
C GLU A 191 3.49 -26.60 23.89
N THR A 192 3.66 -25.66 22.96
CA THR A 192 4.82 -25.60 22.06
C THR A 192 6.06 -25.08 22.79
N SER A 193 7.24 -25.61 22.47
CA SER A 193 8.50 -25.03 22.94
C SER A 193 8.57 -23.51 22.64
N PRO A 194 9.27 -22.70 23.44
CA PRO A 194 9.47 -21.29 23.11
C PRO A 194 10.17 -21.16 21.76
N VAL A 195 9.70 -20.21 20.96
CA VAL A 195 10.24 -19.91 19.64
C VAL A 195 11.69 -19.45 19.79
N LYS A 196 12.64 -20.24 19.26
CA LYS A 196 14.05 -19.87 19.21
C LYS A 196 14.36 -19.21 17.86
N MET A 197 15.01 -18.05 17.89
CA MET A 197 15.49 -17.38 16.68
C MET A 197 16.88 -17.91 16.30
N VAL A 198 17.18 -17.97 15.00
CA VAL A 198 18.57 -18.16 14.55
C VAL A 198 19.41 -17.00 15.11
N PRO A 199 20.56 -17.25 15.77
CA PRO A 199 21.43 -16.19 16.24
C PRO A 199 21.80 -15.26 15.08
N LYS A 200 21.56 -13.95 15.22
CA LYS A 200 21.89 -13.00 14.16
C LYS A 200 23.40 -13.00 13.94
N LYS A 201 23.84 -13.40 12.76
CA LYS A 201 25.26 -13.32 12.37
C LYS A 201 25.70 -11.85 12.43
N LYS A 202 26.82 -11.59 13.10
CA LYS A 202 27.47 -10.27 13.04
C LYS A 202 28.18 -10.17 11.70
N VAL A 203 27.90 -9.10 10.96
CA VAL A 203 28.55 -8.80 9.67
C VAL A 203 29.48 -7.61 9.89
N LEU A 204 30.73 -7.74 9.47
CA LEU A 204 31.72 -6.68 9.54
C LEU A 204 31.45 -5.64 8.45
N TYR A 205 31.53 -4.36 8.81
CA TYR A 205 31.32 -3.25 7.89
C TYR A 205 32.18 -2.05 8.28
N ASP A 206 32.57 -1.26 7.28
CA ASP A 206 33.11 0.08 7.45
C ASP A 206 31.99 1.10 7.28
N LEU A 207 31.88 2.03 8.23
CA LEU A 207 30.99 3.18 8.11
C LEU A 207 31.64 4.23 7.21
N LEU A 208 31.15 4.35 5.98
CA LEU A 208 31.65 5.34 5.03
C LEU A 208 31.00 6.71 5.23
N ARG A 209 29.74 6.73 5.69
CA ARG A 209 28.97 7.97 5.87
C ARG A 209 27.80 7.77 6.83
N ASN A 210 27.59 8.75 7.71
CA ASN A 210 26.38 8.92 8.52
C ASN A 210 26.18 10.44 8.71
N GLU A 211 25.72 11.10 7.66
CA GLU A 211 25.63 12.58 7.62
C GLU A 211 24.19 12.98 7.31
N PRO A 212 23.22 12.65 8.19
CA PRO A 212 21.82 12.95 7.92
C PRO A 212 21.61 14.43 7.72
N GLU A 213 22.33 15.31 8.42
CA GLU A 213 22.31 16.79 8.27
C GLU A 213 22.70 17.28 6.87
N ASN A 214 23.59 16.55 6.17
CA ASN A 214 24.06 16.87 4.83
C ASN A 214 23.42 15.98 3.75
N SER A 215 22.26 15.39 4.03
CA SER A 215 21.62 14.38 3.16
C SER A 215 21.20 14.87 1.77
N GLY A 216 21.42 16.15 1.42
CA GLY A 216 20.81 16.87 0.31
C GLY A 216 20.47 16.01 -0.91
N MET A 217 19.23 16.12 -1.38
CA MET A 217 18.68 15.30 -2.46
C MET A 217 18.16 16.19 -3.57
N SER A 218 18.38 15.78 -4.80
CA SER A 218 17.68 16.37 -5.93
C SER A 218 17.28 15.32 -6.93
N GLY A 219 16.32 15.67 -7.78
CA GLY A 219 15.99 14.85 -8.92
C GLY A 219 14.63 15.18 -9.51
N PHE A 220 14.25 14.34 -10.46
CA PHE A 220 12.95 14.32 -11.08
C PHE A 220 12.11 13.18 -10.50
N ALA A 221 10.83 13.42 -10.31
CA ALA A 221 9.83 12.46 -9.89
C ALA A 221 8.83 12.25 -11.03
N LEU A 222 8.75 11.03 -11.56
CA LEU A 222 7.70 10.64 -12.50
C LEU A 222 6.54 10.05 -11.69
N THR A 223 5.48 10.82 -11.52
CA THR A 223 4.26 10.40 -10.82
C THR A 223 3.44 9.52 -11.75
N LEU A 224 3.38 8.23 -11.42
CA LEU A 224 2.67 7.24 -12.22
C LEU A 224 1.17 7.26 -11.95
N ALA A 225 0.82 7.46 -10.67
CA ALA A 225 -0.56 7.55 -10.24
C ALA A 225 -0.67 8.51 -9.05
N ASN A 226 -1.63 9.40 -9.16
CA ASN A 226 -2.15 10.20 -8.07
C ASN A 226 -3.67 10.05 -8.07
N VAL A 227 -4.18 9.27 -7.12
CA VAL A 227 -5.62 9.05 -6.93
C VAL A 227 -6.13 10.14 -6.03
N ASP A 228 -7.03 10.97 -6.54
CA ASP A 228 -7.58 12.15 -5.87
C ASP A 228 -9.10 11.96 -5.78
N VAL A 229 -9.59 11.66 -4.58
CA VAL A 229 -11.00 11.40 -4.30
C VAL A 229 -11.56 12.57 -3.52
N ASN A 230 -12.56 13.23 -4.08
CA ASN A 230 -13.34 14.29 -3.47
C ASN A 230 -14.82 13.98 -3.75
N GLY A 231 -15.73 14.29 -2.82
CA GLY A 231 -17.17 14.08 -3.02
C GLY A 231 -17.75 14.80 -4.24
N LEU A 232 -17.01 15.76 -4.81
CA LEU A 232 -17.39 16.53 -5.99
C LEU A 232 -16.63 16.12 -7.26
N ASN A 233 -15.58 15.31 -7.13
CA ASN A 233 -14.74 14.84 -8.25
C ASN A 233 -13.81 13.68 -7.82
N THR A 234 -13.79 12.59 -8.61
CA THR A 234 -12.73 11.57 -8.53
C THR A 234 -11.80 11.61 -9.75
N ASN A 235 -10.50 11.78 -9.51
CA ASN A 235 -9.48 11.84 -10.55
C ASN A 235 -8.37 10.82 -10.36
N ILE A 236 -7.81 10.36 -11.48
CA ILE A 236 -6.51 9.70 -11.51
C ILE A 236 -5.55 10.50 -12.40
N LYS A 237 -4.50 11.03 -11.79
CA LYS A 237 -3.52 11.92 -12.42
C LYS A 237 -2.16 11.25 -12.60
N GLY A 238 -1.47 11.59 -13.68
CA GLY A 238 -0.06 11.29 -13.93
C GLY A 238 0.71 12.59 -14.08
N GLY A 239 2.03 12.58 -13.87
CA GLY A 239 2.77 13.83 -13.89
C GLY A 239 4.28 13.73 -13.71
N VAL A 240 4.92 14.89 -13.76
CA VAL A 240 6.36 15.06 -13.54
C VAL A 240 6.58 16.10 -12.46
N GLY A 241 7.59 15.89 -11.64
CA GLY A 241 7.97 16.84 -10.61
C GLY A 241 9.48 16.97 -10.48
N PHE A 242 9.93 18.12 -10.00
CA PHE A 242 11.30 18.36 -9.59
C PHE A 242 11.31 18.51 -8.07
N PHE A 243 12.40 18.06 -7.45
CA PHE A 243 12.62 18.30 -6.03
C PHE A 243 14.09 18.56 -5.77
N TYR A 244 14.33 19.37 -4.74
CA TYR A 244 15.65 19.79 -4.32
C TYR A 244 15.62 20.01 -2.81
N THR A 245 16.60 19.45 -2.10
CA THR A 245 16.84 19.66 -0.68
C THR A 245 18.33 19.98 -0.52
N HIS A 246 18.68 21.20 -0.11
CA HIS A 246 20.06 21.60 0.17
C HIS A 246 20.39 21.42 1.65
N LYS A 247 21.35 20.56 2.00
CA LYS A 247 21.86 20.37 3.38
C LYS A 247 20.75 20.34 4.46
N ASN A 248 19.60 19.76 4.14
CA ASN A 248 18.36 19.80 4.93
C ASN A 248 17.81 21.19 5.32
N ASN A 249 18.45 22.27 4.88
CA ASN A 249 18.18 23.67 5.23
C ASN A 249 17.15 24.33 4.34
N ILE A 250 17.05 23.92 3.07
CA ILE A 250 16.02 24.45 2.17
C ILE A 250 15.53 23.30 1.31
N GLY A 251 14.23 23.10 1.28
CA GLY A 251 13.56 22.19 0.36
C GLY A 251 12.69 22.95 -0.63
N LEU A 252 12.74 22.55 -1.89
CA LEU A 252 11.85 22.98 -2.97
C LEU A 252 11.29 21.73 -3.65
N SER A 253 10.00 21.72 -3.94
CA SER A 253 9.37 20.75 -4.81
C SER A 253 8.40 21.45 -5.75
N VAL A 254 8.44 21.07 -7.02
CA VAL A 254 7.52 21.53 -8.06
C VAL A 254 6.94 20.29 -8.68
N ASP A 255 5.64 20.04 -8.50
CA ASP A 255 4.96 18.84 -9.00
C ASP A 255 3.86 19.28 -9.98
N TYR A 256 3.96 18.89 -11.26
CA TYR A 256 2.95 19.12 -12.28
C TYR A 256 2.23 17.81 -12.63
N GLN A 257 0.91 17.82 -12.64
CA GLN A 257 0.08 16.64 -12.83
C GLN A 257 -1.12 16.95 -13.71
N VAL A 258 -1.52 15.98 -14.53
CA VAL A 258 -2.69 16.03 -15.41
C VAL A 258 -3.49 14.76 -15.24
N ALA A 259 -4.82 14.89 -15.16
CA ALA A 259 -5.74 13.77 -15.11
C ALA A 259 -5.72 13.02 -16.45
N TYR A 260 -5.62 11.70 -16.38
CA TYR A 260 -5.90 10.83 -17.53
C TYR A 260 -7.24 10.13 -17.38
N LEU A 261 -7.72 9.96 -16.14
CA LEU A 261 -9.11 9.67 -15.82
C LEU A 261 -9.62 10.86 -15.00
N ASP A 262 -10.56 11.60 -15.56
CA ASP A 262 -11.12 12.83 -14.99
C ASP A 262 -12.62 12.63 -14.80
N ASN A 263 -13.04 12.51 -13.54
CA ASN A 263 -14.42 12.27 -13.13
C ASN A 263 -15.21 11.27 -14.01
N PRO A 264 -15.01 9.94 -13.84
CA PRO A 264 -15.53 8.91 -14.74
C PRO A 264 -17.06 8.88 -14.86
N GLU A 265 -17.79 9.55 -13.97
CA GLU A 265 -19.24 9.70 -14.05
C GLU A 265 -19.68 10.80 -15.02
N VAL A 266 -18.85 11.82 -15.21
CA VAL A 266 -19.16 12.98 -16.04
C VAL A 266 -18.79 12.76 -17.50
N GLU A 267 -17.83 11.88 -17.82
CA GLU A 267 -17.41 11.60 -19.21
C GLU A 267 -18.56 11.08 -20.11
N LYS A 268 -19.72 10.73 -19.52
CA LYS A 268 -20.97 10.39 -20.21
C LYS A 268 -21.83 11.59 -20.63
N ASN A 269 -21.68 12.74 -19.98
CA ASN A 269 -22.50 13.95 -20.15
C ASN A 269 -21.74 15.11 -20.80
N VAL A 270 -20.47 14.92 -21.20
CA VAL A 270 -19.68 15.97 -21.89
C VAL A 270 -20.04 16.07 -23.38
N THR A 271 -20.65 15.04 -23.96
CA THR A 271 -21.20 15.06 -25.31
C THR A 271 -22.71 15.32 -25.24
N PRO A 272 -23.23 16.37 -25.91
CA PRO A 272 -24.67 16.56 -26.01
C PRO A 272 -25.26 15.34 -26.72
N PHE A 273 -26.07 14.55 -26.03
CA PHE A 273 -26.95 13.59 -26.69
C PHE A 273 -28.02 14.40 -27.43
N ASP A 274 -28.29 14.05 -28.69
CA ASP A 274 -29.07 14.78 -29.73
C ASP A 274 -30.51 15.23 -29.37
N TRP A 275 -30.96 15.12 -28.11
CA TRP A 275 -32.34 15.40 -27.71
C TRP A 275 -32.53 15.93 -26.27
N GLN A 276 -31.46 16.24 -25.52
CA GLN A 276 -31.56 16.66 -24.11
C GLN A 276 -31.00 18.07 -23.85
N GLU A 277 -31.73 18.85 -23.06
CA GLU A 277 -31.28 20.14 -22.55
C GLU A 277 -30.12 19.94 -21.55
N THR A 278 -28.90 20.13 -22.01
CA THR A 278 -27.67 19.84 -21.26
C THR A 278 -26.73 21.04 -21.24
N ALA A 279 -25.97 21.18 -20.14
CA ALA A 279 -24.97 22.23 -19.99
C ALA A 279 -23.56 21.63 -19.93
N ALA A 280 -22.69 22.09 -20.82
CA ALA A 280 -21.29 21.69 -20.83
C ALA A 280 -20.38 22.87 -20.42
N PRO A 281 -19.19 22.62 -19.84
CA PRO A 281 -18.22 23.68 -19.63
C PRO A 281 -17.86 24.34 -20.97
N THR A 282 -17.86 25.67 -21.02
CA THR A 282 -17.47 26.43 -22.24
C THR A 282 -16.11 26.01 -22.79
N ARG A 283 -15.17 25.63 -21.92
CA ARG A 283 -13.84 25.16 -22.29
C ARG A 283 -13.41 23.98 -21.40
N TYR A 284 -13.91 22.79 -21.71
CA TYR A 284 -13.44 21.59 -21.02
C TYR A 284 -11.92 21.38 -21.19
N ARG A 285 -11.25 21.15 -20.07
CA ARG A 285 -9.85 20.69 -20.02
C ARG A 285 -9.76 19.67 -18.91
N ARG A 286 -8.98 18.61 -19.16
CA ARG A 286 -8.70 17.62 -18.12
C ARG A 286 -8.13 18.28 -16.89
N ALA A 287 -8.59 17.84 -15.71
CA ALA A 287 -8.11 18.37 -14.44
C ALA A 287 -6.59 18.36 -14.36
N ASN A 288 -5.98 19.47 -13.97
CA ASN A 288 -4.54 19.57 -13.83
C ASN A 288 -4.15 20.36 -12.58
N ASN A 289 -2.97 20.07 -12.06
CA ASN A 289 -2.44 20.67 -10.86
C ASN A 289 -0.96 20.99 -11.03
N LEU A 290 -0.56 22.23 -10.73
CA LEU A 290 0.82 22.62 -10.52
C LEU A 290 0.99 23.01 -9.06
N ASP A 291 1.74 22.22 -8.29
CA ASP A 291 2.01 22.46 -6.87
C ASP A 291 3.48 22.79 -6.66
N ILE A 292 3.75 24.02 -6.23
CA ILE A 292 5.08 24.52 -5.88
C ILE A 292 5.13 24.63 -4.37
N GLN A 293 6.02 23.89 -3.71
CA GLN A 293 6.19 23.92 -2.26
C GLN A 293 7.64 24.18 -1.90
N THR A 294 7.84 25.00 -0.88
CA THR A 294 9.11 25.28 -0.25
C THR A 294 9.03 24.94 1.23
N LYS A 295 10.15 24.52 1.81
CA LYS A 295 10.26 24.27 3.23
C LYS A 295 11.59 24.76 3.81
N PHE A 296 11.51 25.30 5.02
CA PHE A 296 12.62 25.90 5.75
C PHE A 296 12.62 25.34 7.18
N PRO A 297 13.71 24.75 7.69
CA PRO A 297 13.76 24.29 9.07
C PRO A 297 13.83 25.47 10.02
N VAL A 298 12.99 25.44 11.04
CA VAL A 298 13.01 26.38 12.18
C VAL A 298 13.89 25.84 13.29
N LYS A 299 13.78 24.54 13.54
CA LYS A 299 14.54 23.85 14.58
C LYS A 299 14.85 22.45 14.11
N SER A 300 16.10 22.03 14.28
CA SER A 300 16.54 20.69 13.92
C SER A 300 17.34 20.05 15.04
N TRP A 301 17.29 18.73 15.14
CA TRP A 301 18.00 17.95 16.14
C TRP A 301 18.32 16.55 15.62
N THR A 302 19.41 15.99 16.11
CA THR A 302 19.89 14.66 15.76
C THR A 302 19.41 13.65 16.79
N VAL A 303 18.95 12.47 16.34
CA VAL A 303 18.57 11.36 17.21
C VAL A 303 19.16 10.07 16.67
N GLU A 304 19.77 9.30 17.54
CA GLU A 304 20.27 7.97 17.20
C GLU A 304 19.10 6.98 16.98
N ARG A 305 19.10 6.29 15.83
CA ARG A 305 18.04 5.36 15.40
C ARG A 305 18.65 4.14 14.71
N LYS A 306 17.89 3.05 14.73
CA LYS A 306 18.23 1.84 13.97
C LYS A 306 17.90 2.02 12.49
N TYR A 307 18.92 1.86 11.65
CA TYR A 307 18.84 1.74 10.21
C TYR A 307 18.67 0.28 9.79
N GLY A 308 17.73 0.03 8.89
CA GLY A 308 17.63 -1.24 8.17
C GLY A 308 18.45 -1.17 6.87
N VAL A 309 19.48 -2.01 6.75
CA VAL A 309 20.37 -2.06 5.59
C VAL A 309 20.26 -3.40 4.90
N GLY A 310 19.95 -3.41 3.60
CA GLY A 310 20.02 -4.63 2.80
C GLY A 310 21.47 -5.10 2.68
N LEU A 311 21.82 -6.22 3.30
CA LEU A 311 23.16 -6.81 3.26
C LEU A 311 23.39 -7.58 1.97
N GLY A 312 22.36 -8.24 1.45
CA GLY A 312 22.42 -9.01 0.21
C GLY A 312 21.12 -9.75 -0.02
N SER A 313 21.16 -10.79 -0.84
CA SER A 313 20.01 -11.65 -1.07
C SER A 313 20.36 -13.12 -0.86
N LYS A 314 19.50 -13.85 -0.16
CA LYS A 314 19.57 -15.30 0.07
C LYS A 314 18.32 -15.95 -0.52
N ARG A 315 18.46 -17.16 -1.08
CA ARG A 315 17.29 -17.92 -1.54
C ARG A 315 16.69 -18.68 -0.35
N LEU A 316 15.48 -18.31 0.03
CA LEU A 316 14.70 -18.94 1.10
C LEU A 316 13.26 -19.17 0.61
N GLY A 317 12.72 -20.37 0.82
CA GLY A 317 11.37 -20.74 0.40
C GLY A 317 11.22 -20.88 -1.11
N GLY A 318 12.34 -21.13 -1.82
CA GLY A 318 12.42 -21.08 -3.28
C GLY A 318 12.23 -19.66 -3.86
N ARG A 319 12.26 -18.62 -3.02
CA ARG A 319 12.19 -17.21 -3.42
C ARG A 319 13.48 -16.49 -3.03
N VAL A 320 13.84 -15.45 -3.77
CA VAL A 320 14.93 -14.56 -3.37
C VAL A 320 14.42 -13.69 -2.21
N ALA A 321 15.20 -13.63 -1.14
CA ALA A 321 14.90 -12.86 0.07
C ALA A 321 16.08 -11.91 0.31
N GLU A 322 15.79 -10.63 0.53
CA GLU A 322 16.75 -9.64 0.98
C GLU A 322 17.09 -9.89 2.45
N VAL A 323 18.38 -10.07 2.72
CA VAL A 323 18.91 -10.13 4.09
C VAL A 323 19.06 -8.70 4.56
N VAL A 324 18.35 -8.31 5.61
CA VAL A 324 18.40 -6.95 6.15
C VAL A 324 19.10 -6.96 7.50
N GLY A 325 20.24 -6.28 7.56
CA GLY A 325 20.95 -5.96 8.78
C GLY A 325 20.32 -4.77 9.49
N SER A 326 20.49 -4.72 10.81
CA SER A 326 20.17 -3.53 11.60
C SER A 326 21.46 -2.95 12.12
N LEU A 327 21.67 -1.67 11.90
CA LEU A 327 22.79 -0.94 12.48
C LEU A 327 22.28 0.38 13.06
N THR A 328 22.99 0.96 14.03
CA THR A 328 22.56 2.19 14.67
C THR A 328 23.33 3.37 14.08
N GLY A 329 22.64 4.48 13.82
CA GLY A 329 23.24 5.70 13.29
C GLY A 329 22.36 6.91 13.54
N ASP A 330 22.81 8.07 13.09
CA ASP A 330 22.17 9.35 13.36
C ASP A 330 21.05 9.64 12.38
N VAL A 331 19.97 10.23 12.86
CA VAL A 331 18.85 10.69 12.04
C VAL A 331 18.55 12.14 12.39
N GLN A 332 18.55 13.00 11.38
CA GLN A 332 18.20 14.40 11.58
C GLN A 332 16.68 14.54 11.53
N LYS A 333 16.12 15.21 12.53
CA LYS A 333 14.73 15.66 12.53
C LYS A 333 14.68 17.17 12.48
N SER A 334 13.66 17.71 11.83
CA SER A 334 13.45 19.16 11.83
C SER A 334 11.98 19.53 11.81
N VAL A 335 11.62 20.52 12.62
CA VAL A 335 10.39 21.28 12.43
C VAL A 335 10.65 22.28 11.30
N THR A 336 9.78 22.29 10.29
CA THR A 336 9.92 23.11 9.09
C THR A 336 8.71 24.02 8.92
N LEU A 337 8.95 25.29 8.59
CA LEU A 337 7.95 26.15 7.96
C LEU A 337 7.80 25.77 6.50
N ARG A 338 6.57 25.86 6.00
CA ARG A 338 6.21 25.47 4.63
C ARG A 338 5.45 26.60 3.98
N LEU A 339 5.81 26.92 2.75
CA LEU A 339 5.11 27.88 1.90
C LEU A 339 4.94 27.29 0.52
N GLY A 340 3.81 27.51 -0.11
CA GLY A 340 3.55 26.97 -1.42
C GLY A 340 2.52 27.75 -2.21
N TYR A 341 2.51 27.47 -3.51
CA TYR A 341 1.56 27.98 -4.47
C TYR A 341 1.08 26.85 -5.35
N GLN A 342 -0.24 26.71 -5.48
CA GLN A 342 -0.90 25.66 -6.21
C GLN A 342 -1.85 26.25 -7.26
N ILE A 343 -1.69 25.86 -8.51
CA ILE A 343 -2.68 26.11 -9.56
C ILE A 343 -3.48 24.81 -9.72
N ASP A 344 -4.73 24.79 -9.27
CA ASP A 344 -5.62 23.63 -9.35
C ASP A 344 -6.78 23.97 -10.28
N ASN A 345 -6.83 23.29 -11.42
CA ASN A 345 -7.97 23.31 -12.33
C ASN A 345 -8.64 21.95 -12.29
N ARG A 346 -9.92 21.92 -11.98
CA ARG A 346 -10.66 20.67 -11.82
C ARG A 346 -12.09 20.82 -12.27
N LEU A 347 -12.64 19.73 -12.80
CA LEU A 347 -14.07 19.62 -13.03
C LEU A 347 -14.78 19.46 -11.68
N ILE A 348 -15.93 20.09 -11.52
CA ILE A 348 -16.78 19.97 -10.34
C ILE A 348 -18.18 19.61 -10.81
N TYR A 349 -18.74 18.55 -10.23
CA TYR A 349 -20.10 18.13 -10.51
C TYR A 349 -21.08 18.87 -9.60
N GLY A 350 -22.16 19.39 -10.18
CA GLY A 350 -23.34 19.83 -9.46
C GLY A 350 -24.24 18.63 -9.18
N SER A 351 -24.88 18.62 -8.02
CA SER A 351 -25.98 17.69 -7.75
C SER A 351 -26.98 18.33 -6.79
N SER A 352 -28.22 17.84 -6.79
CA SER A 352 -29.28 18.28 -5.87
C SER A 352 -28.93 18.06 -4.39
N THR A 353 -27.95 17.21 -4.08
CA THR A 353 -27.40 16.97 -2.74
C THR A 353 -26.01 17.61 -2.52
N GLY A 354 -25.42 18.20 -3.56
CA GLY A 354 -24.08 18.76 -3.61
C GLY A 354 -24.09 20.27 -3.83
N ILE A 355 -23.61 20.72 -5.00
CA ILE A 355 -23.48 22.14 -5.32
C ILE A 355 -24.70 22.63 -6.10
N GLU A 356 -25.37 23.62 -5.53
CA GLU A 356 -26.37 24.42 -6.24
C GLU A 356 -25.66 25.55 -7.02
N PHE A 357 -25.51 25.37 -8.33
CA PHE A 357 -25.01 26.43 -9.21
C PHE A 357 -26.04 27.55 -9.31
N LYS A 358 -25.61 28.78 -9.04
CA LYS A 358 -26.44 29.96 -9.18
C LYS A 358 -26.10 30.71 -10.46
N THR A 359 -27.10 30.96 -11.28
CA THR A 359 -26.98 31.75 -12.51
C THR A 359 -27.63 33.12 -12.36
N ASN A 360 -27.00 34.13 -12.97
CA ASN A 360 -27.57 35.47 -13.14
C ASN A 360 -27.86 35.77 -14.63
N THR A 361 -27.77 34.78 -15.50
CA THR A 361 -28.07 34.94 -16.94
C THR A 361 -29.58 35.05 -17.13
N GLU A 362 -30.01 36.09 -17.86
CA GLU A 362 -31.41 36.28 -18.23
C GLU A 362 -31.90 35.19 -19.21
N PRO A 363 -33.21 34.88 -19.23
CA PRO A 363 -33.77 33.96 -20.21
C PRO A 363 -33.46 34.38 -21.65
N TYR A 364 -33.19 33.41 -22.53
CA TYR A 364 -33.04 33.69 -23.95
C TYR A 364 -34.41 33.82 -24.61
N ILE A 365 -34.70 34.93 -25.28
CA ILE A 365 -35.98 35.10 -25.99
C ILE A 365 -35.82 34.58 -27.42
N TYR A 366 -36.52 33.50 -27.75
CA TYR A 366 -36.57 32.95 -29.10
C TYR A 366 -37.84 33.43 -29.82
N HIS A 367 -37.70 33.92 -31.04
CA HIS A 367 -38.81 34.42 -31.83
C HIS A 367 -39.17 33.41 -32.93
N TYR A 368 -40.40 32.89 -32.91
CA TYR A 368 -40.90 31.94 -33.92
C TYR A 368 -42.38 32.22 -34.22
N GLY A 369 -42.78 32.18 -35.48
CA GLY A 369 -44.18 32.41 -35.88
C GLY A 369 -44.77 33.78 -35.51
N GLY A 370 -43.93 34.77 -35.14
CA GLY A 370 -44.39 36.08 -34.65
C GLY A 370 -44.65 36.16 -33.14
N GLU A 371 -44.43 35.06 -32.41
CA GLU A 371 -44.53 34.98 -30.94
C GLU A 371 -43.13 34.94 -30.29
N GLU A 372 -43.08 35.30 -29.01
CA GLU A 372 -41.87 35.26 -28.17
C GLU A 372 -41.92 34.10 -27.19
N TYR A 373 -40.89 33.26 -27.21
CA TYR A 373 -40.76 32.10 -26.34
C TYR A 373 -39.55 32.29 -25.41
N PRO A 374 -39.75 32.52 -24.10
CA PRO A 374 -38.64 32.63 -23.15
C PRO A 374 -38.07 31.24 -22.85
N LEU A 375 -36.84 31.00 -23.30
CA LEU A 375 -36.07 29.79 -23.02
C LEU A 375 -35.27 29.98 -21.72
N ILE A 376 -35.71 29.31 -20.67
CA ILE A 376 -35.11 29.35 -19.33
C ILE A 376 -34.23 28.11 -19.17
N PRO A 377 -32.95 28.25 -18.79
CA PRO A 377 -32.11 27.08 -18.54
C PRO A 377 -32.67 26.18 -17.43
N GLY A 378 -33.04 24.96 -17.80
CA GLY A 378 -33.43 23.91 -16.87
C GLY A 378 -32.21 23.22 -16.24
N ASN A 379 -32.37 22.74 -15.01
CA ASN A 379 -31.49 21.74 -14.39
C ASN A 379 -29.97 22.04 -14.43
N VAL A 380 -29.58 23.29 -14.21
CA VAL A 380 -28.16 23.73 -14.13
C VAL A 380 -27.40 23.02 -13.01
N ASN A 381 -28.11 22.54 -11.99
CA ASN A 381 -27.55 21.87 -10.82
C ASN A 381 -27.14 20.42 -11.06
N GLU A 382 -27.49 19.77 -12.17
CA GLU A 382 -27.04 18.41 -12.51
C GLU A 382 -25.88 18.42 -13.54
N GLN A 383 -25.25 19.58 -13.70
CA GLN A 383 -24.25 19.83 -14.74
C GLN A 383 -22.84 19.89 -14.15
N SER A 384 -21.84 19.93 -15.02
CA SER A 384 -20.43 20.02 -14.61
C SER A 384 -19.80 21.35 -14.99
N ALA A 385 -19.07 21.95 -14.05
CA ALA A 385 -18.37 23.21 -14.25
C ALA A 385 -16.86 23.05 -14.04
N MET A 386 -16.06 23.74 -14.85
CA MET A 386 -14.62 23.86 -14.61
C MET A 386 -14.36 24.89 -13.52
N MET A 387 -13.69 24.48 -12.46
CA MET A 387 -13.18 25.40 -11.44
C MET A 387 -11.69 25.66 -11.67
N ARG A 388 -11.33 26.93 -11.63
CA ARG A 388 -9.93 27.38 -11.65
C ARG A 388 -9.58 28.03 -10.33
N SER A 389 -8.47 27.58 -9.76
CA SER A 389 -7.99 28.11 -8.49
C SER A 389 -6.48 28.35 -8.48
N GLY A 390 -6.10 29.49 -7.93
CA GLY A 390 -4.73 29.84 -7.56
C GLY A 390 -4.67 29.94 -6.05
N ILE A 391 -4.00 28.98 -5.41
CA ILE A 391 -4.03 28.74 -3.96
C ILE A 391 -2.65 28.98 -3.39
N ILE A 392 -2.56 29.84 -2.39
CA ILE A 392 -1.39 30.00 -1.55
C ILE A 392 -1.54 29.07 -0.35
N SER A 393 -0.49 28.34 0.01
CA SER A 393 -0.47 27.48 1.19
C SER A 393 0.65 27.89 2.15
N ALA A 394 0.37 27.90 3.44
CA ALA A 394 1.36 28.15 4.48
C ALA A 394 1.16 27.19 5.66
N GLY A 395 2.23 26.64 6.19
CA GLY A 395 2.11 25.55 7.16
C GLY A 395 3.37 25.21 7.92
N ILE A 396 3.25 24.13 8.69
CA ILE A 396 4.34 23.54 9.46
C ILE A 396 4.50 22.07 9.07
N GLY A 397 5.70 21.55 9.25
CA GLY A 397 5.99 20.14 9.03
C GLY A 397 7.04 19.60 9.96
N LEU A 398 7.05 18.27 10.09
CA LEU A 398 8.08 17.50 10.75
C LEU A 398 8.78 16.67 9.68
N SER A 399 10.01 17.05 9.36
CA SER A 399 10.87 16.33 8.43
C SER A 399 11.82 15.38 9.18
N SER A 400 12.16 14.25 8.58
CA SER A 400 13.19 13.33 9.07
C SER A 400 14.09 12.89 7.92
N TYR A 401 15.40 13.05 8.09
CA TYR A 401 16.43 12.77 7.09
C TYR A 401 17.33 11.63 7.55
N TRP A 402 17.49 10.67 6.66
CA TRP A 402 18.29 9.47 6.85
C TRP A 402 19.31 9.45 5.72
N ASP A 403 20.61 9.46 6.06
CA ASP A 403 21.69 9.32 5.09
C ASP A 403 22.82 8.51 5.70
N MET A 404 22.94 7.26 5.25
CA MET A 404 23.96 6.37 5.71
C MET A 404 24.53 5.54 4.57
N LYS A 405 25.85 5.39 4.56
CA LYS A 405 26.59 4.58 3.59
C LYS A 405 27.58 3.70 4.35
N ILE A 406 27.54 2.40 4.08
CA ILE A 406 28.47 1.43 4.65
C ILE A 406 29.11 0.61 3.54
N GLN A 407 30.28 0.05 3.81
CA GLN A 407 30.92 -0.97 2.98
C GLN A 407 30.99 -2.27 3.76
N LEU A 408 30.43 -3.33 3.19
CA LEU A 408 30.47 -4.65 3.80
C LEU A 408 31.81 -5.31 3.50
N LEU A 409 32.44 -5.87 4.54
CA LEU A 409 33.79 -6.47 4.49
C LEU A 409 33.79 -8.01 4.59
N ASP A 410 32.62 -8.63 4.70
CA ASP A 410 32.50 -10.07 4.93
C ASP A 410 32.54 -10.85 3.60
N ASN A 411 33.08 -12.07 3.61
CA ASN A 411 33.20 -12.89 2.38
C ASN A 411 31.83 -13.28 1.80
N GLU A 412 30.81 -13.39 2.67
CA GLU A 412 29.44 -13.72 2.28
C GLU A 412 28.66 -12.50 1.75
N PHE A 413 28.96 -11.30 2.26
CA PHE A 413 28.27 -10.07 1.90
C PHE A 413 29.30 -8.97 1.63
N SER A 414 29.48 -8.62 0.36
CA SER A 414 30.43 -7.59 -0.06
C SER A 414 29.77 -6.38 -0.72
N GLY A 415 30.52 -5.29 -0.77
CA GLY A 415 30.18 -4.07 -1.50
C GLY A 415 29.48 -3.00 -0.67
N VAL A 416 29.15 -1.89 -1.33
CA VAL A 416 28.61 -0.69 -0.70
C VAL A 416 27.09 -0.79 -0.54
N ARG A 417 26.58 -0.34 0.60
CA ARG A 417 25.15 -0.18 0.86
C ARG A 417 24.85 1.25 1.29
N GLU A 418 23.78 1.79 0.75
CA GLU A 418 23.34 3.16 1.00
C GLU A 418 21.86 3.16 1.38
N VAL A 419 21.54 3.87 2.46
CA VAL A 419 20.19 4.17 2.90
C VAL A 419 20.02 5.67 2.86
N LYS A 420 19.22 6.14 1.91
CA LYS A 420 18.90 7.56 1.76
C LYS A 420 17.39 7.77 1.71
N ARG A 421 16.86 8.49 2.70
CA ARG A 421 15.42 8.68 2.87
C ARG A 421 15.08 10.00 3.53
N GLN A 422 14.04 10.65 3.03
CA GLN A 422 13.39 11.79 3.65
C GLN A 422 11.92 11.46 3.90
N ASN A 423 11.44 11.76 5.09
CA ASN A 423 10.01 11.70 5.42
C ASN A 423 9.56 13.08 5.84
N ASP A 424 8.44 13.54 5.32
CA ASP A 424 7.84 14.82 5.64
C ASP A 424 6.40 14.57 6.07
N LEU A 425 6.07 14.92 7.31
CA LEU A 425 4.69 15.05 7.79
C LEU A 425 4.37 16.55 7.83
N TYR A 426 3.21 16.99 7.36
CA TYR A 426 2.89 18.42 7.30
C TYR A 426 1.41 18.71 7.52
N LEU A 427 1.16 19.96 7.90
CA LEU A 427 -0.14 20.58 8.01
C LEU A 427 -0.04 22.01 7.46
N ASP A 428 -0.82 22.31 6.42
CA ASP A 428 -0.82 23.60 5.73
C ASP A 428 -2.24 24.18 5.72
N ALA A 429 -2.36 25.48 6.03
CA ALA A 429 -3.53 26.28 5.73
C ALA A 429 -3.48 26.74 4.26
N MET A 430 -4.63 26.82 3.61
CA MET A 430 -4.76 27.13 2.18
C MET A 430 -5.67 28.34 1.98
N TYR A 431 -5.29 29.24 1.08
CA TYR A 431 -6.07 30.40 0.68
C TYR A 431 -6.06 30.56 -0.85
N ALA A 432 -7.23 30.46 -1.48
CA ALA A 432 -7.40 30.72 -2.89
C ALA A 432 -7.47 32.22 -3.19
N GLN A 433 -6.34 32.81 -3.56
CA GLN A 433 -6.30 34.21 -4.02
C GLN A 433 -7.16 34.40 -5.29
N GLN A 434 -7.16 33.39 -6.16
CA GLN A 434 -8.00 33.31 -7.34
C GLN A 434 -8.87 32.07 -7.23
N LEU A 435 -10.19 32.24 -7.36
CA LEU A 435 -11.15 31.15 -7.34
C LEU A 435 -12.32 31.55 -8.22
N LYS A 436 -12.51 30.82 -9.33
CA LYS A 436 -13.57 31.10 -10.30
C LYS A 436 -14.14 29.80 -10.86
N LEU A 437 -15.44 29.78 -11.09
CA LEU A 437 -16.11 28.80 -11.93
C LEU A 437 -16.18 29.36 -13.36
N GLU A 438 -15.94 28.52 -14.35
CA GLU A 438 -16.15 28.87 -15.75
C GLU A 438 -17.64 28.83 -16.11
N ASP A 439 -18.02 29.69 -17.05
CA ASP A 439 -19.36 29.70 -17.62
C ASP A 439 -19.66 28.37 -18.33
N LEU A 440 -20.94 28.03 -18.36
CA LEU A 440 -21.47 26.86 -19.06
C LEU A 440 -22.04 27.28 -20.42
N VAL A 441 -22.08 26.36 -21.37
CA VAL A 441 -22.89 26.47 -22.59
C VAL A 441 -24.06 25.51 -22.42
N TYR A 442 -25.26 26.05 -22.45
CA TYR A 442 -26.51 25.31 -22.37
C TYR A 442 -27.16 25.25 -23.73
N TYR A 443 -27.62 24.07 -24.13
CA TYR A 443 -28.30 23.88 -25.41
C TYR A 443 -29.80 23.78 -25.14
N HIS A 444 -30.54 24.80 -25.54
CA HIS A 444 -32.00 24.79 -25.50
C HIS A 444 -32.53 23.94 -26.64
N SER A 445 -33.45 23.01 -26.34
CA SER A 445 -34.18 22.28 -27.37
C SER A 445 -35.32 23.13 -27.91
N LEU A 446 -35.39 23.29 -29.23
CA LEU A 446 -36.48 24.00 -29.90
C LEU A 446 -37.67 23.11 -30.26
N LEU A 447 -37.62 21.82 -29.92
CA LEU A 447 -38.67 20.85 -30.28
C LEU A 447 -40.06 21.29 -29.78
N TYR A 448 -40.12 21.89 -28.60
CA TYR A 448 -41.38 22.36 -28.01
C TYR A 448 -41.93 23.65 -28.64
N VAL A 449 -41.14 24.34 -29.47
CA VAL A 449 -41.49 25.62 -30.08
C VAL A 449 -41.67 25.50 -31.60
N THR A 450 -40.84 24.68 -32.25
CA THR A 450 -40.75 24.58 -33.72
C THR A 450 -41.20 23.23 -34.27
N ASP A 451 -41.42 22.23 -33.42
CA ASP A 451 -41.58 20.81 -33.78
C ASP A 451 -40.37 20.20 -34.54
N GLU A 452 -39.26 20.94 -34.64
CA GLU A 452 -38.00 20.50 -35.24
C GLU A 452 -36.96 20.21 -34.15
N GLY A 453 -36.06 19.25 -34.40
CA GLY A 453 -35.00 18.84 -33.47
C GLY A 453 -33.82 19.82 -33.36
N GLU A 454 -34.07 21.11 -33.52
CA GLU A 454 -33.04 22.15 -33.50
C GLU A 454 -32.64 22.55 -32.08
N HIS A 455 -31.42 23.06 -31.93
CA HIS A 455 -30.89 23.48 -30.63
C HIS A 455 -30.19 24.84 -30.71
N ILE A 456 -30.41 25.70 -29.70
CA ILE A 456 -29.73 27.00 -29.58
C ILE A 456 -28.77 27.00 -28.38
N PRO A 457 -27.48 27.33 -28.59
CA PRO A 457 -26.54 27.49 -27.48
C PRO A 457 -26.73 28.84 -26.78
N GLN A 458 -26.88 28.81 -25.46
CA GLN A 458 -26.82 29.98 -24.58
C GLN A 458 -25.65 29.84 -23.60
N ARG A 459 -24.88 30.91 -23.41
CA ARG A 459 -23.84 30.96 -22.38
C ARG A 459 -24.44 31.32 -21.02
N ILE A 460 -24.27 30.45 -20.03
CA ILE A 460 -24.75 30.63 -18.66
C ILE A 460 -23.60 31.06 -17.76
N ASN A 461 -23.78 32.21 -17.09
CA ASN A 461 -22.84 32.73 -16.10
C ASN A 461 -23.19 32.18 -14.71
N ILE A 462 -22.34 31.31 -14.18
CA ILE A 462 -22.49 30.69 -12.86
C ILE A 462 -21.64 31.36 -11.76
N SER A 463 -21.15 32.58 -12.00
CA SER A 463 -20.29 33.31 -11.06
C SER A 463 -20.96 33.65 -9.72
N ALA A 464 -22.30 33.61 -9.66
CA ALA A 464 -23.06 33.87 -8.44
C ALA A 464 -23.03 32.69 -7.44
N THR A 465 -22.51 31.53 -7.86
CA THR A 465 -22.38 30.36 -7.00
C THR A 465 -21.47 30.67 -5.80
N PRO A 466 -21.89 30.40 -4.55
CA PRO A 466 -21.11 30.74 -3.36
C PRO A 466 -19.83 29.89 -3.26
N LEU A 467 -18.68 30.54 -3.13
CA LEU A 467 -17.37 29.90 -3.03
C LEU A 467 -16.66 30.24 -1.71
N THR A 468 -15.97 29.27 -1.15
CA THR A 468 -15.09 29.37 0.02
C THR A 468 -13.63 29.39 -0.44
N LYS A 469 -12.91 30.47 -0.11
CA LYS A 469 -11.49 30.63 -0.46
C LYS A 469 -10.54 29.91 0.49
N ILE A 470 -11.02 29.44 1.64
CA ILE A 470 -10.20 28.89 2.71
C ILE A 470 -10.22 27.36 2.62
N GLY A 471 -9.08 26.75 2.87
CA GLY A 471 -8.92 25.30 3.01
C GLY A 471 -7.81 24.95 3.98
N ALA A 472 -7.60 23.65 4.17
CA ALA A 472 -6.52 23.12 4.98
C ALA A 472 -6.14 21.73 4.47
N ARG A 473 -4.87 21.35 4.58
CA ARG A 473 -4.41 20.02 4.24
C ARG A 473 -3.43 19.48 5.25
N ALA A 474 -3.44 18.18 5.46
CA ALA A 474 -2.46 17.44 6.21
C ALA A 474 -1.97 16.27 5.37
N GLY A 475 -0.67 16.01 5.38
CA GLY A 475 -0.13 14.95 4.54
C GLY A 475 1.19 14.39 5.02
N TYR A 476 1.51 13.23 4.48
CA TYR A 476 2.74 12.50 4.70
C TYR A 476 3.38 12.20 3.35
N ARG A 477 4.68 12.45 3.21
CA ARG A 477 5.47 12.17 2.01
C ARG A 477 6.74 11.43 2.41
N SER A 478 7.01 10.28 1.79
CA SER A 478 8.25 9.53 1.96
C SER A 478 8.98 9.46 0.63
N THR A 479 10.18 10.02 0.59
CA THR A 479 11.10 9.95 -0.55
C THR A 479 12.26 9.04 -0.18
N ARG A 480 12.46 7.97 -0.94
CA ARG A 480 13.59 7.03 -0.75
C ARG A 480 14.40 6.97 -2.03
N MET A 481 15.72 6.99 -1.89
CA MET A 481 16.64 6.93 -3.02
C MET A 481 17.79 5.95 -2.72
N LYS A 482 18.22 5.24 -3.76
CA LYS A 482 19.45 4.43 -3.79
C LYS A 482 20.30 4.97 -4.93
N SER A 483 21.52 5.45 -4.66
CA SER A 483 22.43 6.02 -5.66
C SER A 483 21.77 7.04 -6.60
N HIS A 484 21.15 6.60 -7.71
CA HIS A 484 20.48 7.46 -8.69
C HIS A 484 18.98 7.22 -8.92
N ARG A 485 18.39 6.22 -8.26
CA ARG A 485 16.99 5.82 -8.49
C ARG A 485 16.25 5.63 -7.18
N GLY A 486 14.96 5.90 -7.17
CA GLY A 486 14.17 5.89 -5.96
C GLY A 486 12.67 5.80 -6.18
N HIS A 487 11.94 5.94 -5.10
CA HIS A 487 10.49 6.06 -5.12
C HIS A 487 10.04 7.12 -4.12
N ARG A 488 8.95 7.80 -4.47
CA ARG A 488 8.20 8.69 -3.60
C ARG A 488 6.82 8.11 -3.41
N VAL A 489 6.36 8.07 -2.17
CA VAL A 489 4.97 7.77 -1.84
C VAL A 489 4.42 8.88 -0.95
N GLY A 490 3.15 9.24 -1.15
CA GLY A 490 2.50 10.28 -0.39
C GLY A 490 1.04 9.96 -0.12
N ALA A 491 0.55 10.45 1.01
CA ALA A 491 -0.87 10.48 1.34
C ALA A 491 -1.20 11.89 1.85
N GLU A 492 -2.32 12.45 1.43
CA GLU A 492 -2.78 13.78 1.83
C GLU A 492 -4.30 13.73 2.05
N ILE A 493 -4.77 14.43 3.09
CA ILE A 493 -6.19 14.64 3.38
C ILE A 493 -6.40 16.12 3.68
N GLY A 494 -7.51 16.69 3.25
CA GLY A 494 -7.77 18.09 3.52
C GLY A 494 -9.13 18.56 3.04
N ILE A 495 -9.37 19.85 3.18
CA ILE A 495 -10.49 20.59 2.63
C ILE A 495 -9.92 21.57 1.61
N ARG A 496 -10.33 21.48 0.33
CA ARG A 496 -9.87 22.44 -0.69
C ARG A 496 -10.74 23.70 -0.71
N PRO A 497 -10.15 24.86 -1.04
CA PRO A 497 -10.94 26.00 -1.51
C PRO A 497 -11.84 25.60 -2.69
N GLY A 498 -13.08 26.06 -2.69
CA GLY A 498 -14.09 25.62 -3.64
C GLY A 498 -15.50 26.01 -3.21
N PRO A 499 -16.55 25.42 -3.81
CA PRO A 499 -17.93 25.77 -3.53
C PRO A 499 -18.32 25.60 -2.05
N LYS A 500 -19.17 26.48 -1.54
CA LYS A 500 -19.62 26.45 -0.15
C LYS A 500 -20.75 25.42 0.00
N VAL A 501 -20.41 24.23 0.47
CA VAL A 501 -21.34 23.11 0.72
C VAL A 501 -21.39 22.76 2.21
N VAL A 502 -22.50 22.17 2.67
CA VAL A 502 -22.77 21.88 4.10
C VAL A 502 -21.77 20.87 4.68
N ILE A 503 -21.29 19.92 3.87
CA ILE A 503 -20.15 19.00 4.09
C ILE A 503 -19.55 18.72 2.67
N ASP A 504 -18.27 18.33 2.52
CA ASP A 504 -17.69 17.73 1.27
C ASP A 504 -16.86 18.56 0.26
N ASN A 505 -16.06 19.54 0.71
CA ASN A 505 -14.78 19.83 0.00
C ASN A 505 -13.61 18.97 0.52
N VAL A 506 -13.92 17.98 1.35
CA VAL A 506 -12.94 17.03 1.87
C VAL A 506 -12.41 16.20 0.71
N TYR A 507 -11.10 16.06 0.63
CA TYR A 507 -10.45 15.19 -0.34
C TYR A 507 -9.43 14.29 0.34
N PHE A 508 -9.21 13.15 -0.27
CA PHE A 508 -8.14 12.23 0.05
C PHE A 508 -7.32 11.94 -1.20
N GLN A 509 -6.01 12.01 -1.05
CA GLN A 509 -5.08 11.88 -2.16
C GLN A 509 -3.98 10.86 -1.83
N LEU A 510 -3.73 9.93 -2.76
CA LEU A 510 -2.62 8.97 -2.70
C LEU A 510 -1.71 9.14 -3.91
N GLN A 511 -0.43 9.40 -3.66
CA GLN A 511 0.57 9.61 -4.70
C GLN A 511 1.64 8.50 -4.69
N ALA A 512 1.99 8.02 -5.88
CA ALA A 512 3.16 7.17 -6.10
C ALA A 512 3.99 7.68 -7.29
N ALA A 513 5.29 7.86 -7.08
CA ALA A 513 6.21 8.31 -8.11
C ALA A 513 7.53 7.54 -8.10
N LEU A 514 8.14 7.39 -9.27
CA LEU A 514 9.52 6.95 -9.44
C LEU A 514 10.43 8.16 -9.42
N ILE A 515 11.62 8.02 -8.81
CA ILE A 515 12.58 9.12 -8.68
C ILE A 515 13.85 8.79 -9.45
N PHE A 516 14.37 9.79 -10.15
CA PHE A 516 15.67 9.76 -10.81
C PHE A 516 16.46 11.00 -10.37
N GLY A 517 17.62 10.81 -9.76
CA GLY A 517 18.29 11.92 -9.07
C GLY A 517 19.61 11.57 -8.41
N GLY A 518 20.04 12.37 -7.44
CA GLY A 518 21.31 12.16 -6.74
C GLY A 518 21.52 13.06 -5.52
N ARG A 519 22.69 12.91 -4.89
CA ARG A 519 23.20 13.84 -3.88
C ARG A 519 23.88 15.01 -4.59
N ILE A 520 23.72 16.22 -4.07
CA ILE A 520 24.34 17.43 -4.64
C ILE A 520 25.67 17.82 -3.98
N ASN A 521 25.97 17.27 -2.80
CA ASN A 521 27.24 17.54 -2.13
C ASN A 521 28.20 16.36 -2.31
N HIS A 522 29.17 16.54 -3.22
CA HIS A 522 30.52 15.99 -3.06
C HIS A 522 31.36 16.99 -2.26
#